data_AF-A0A0S8IRQ0-F1
#
_entry.id   AF-A0A0S8IRQ0-F1
#
_cell.length_a   1.000
_cell.length_b   1.000
_cell.length_c   1.000
_cell.angle_alpha   90.00
_cell.angle_beta   90.00
_cell.angle_gamma   90.00
#
_symmetry.space_group_name_H-M   'P 1'
#
loop_
_entity.id
_entity.type
_entity.pdbx_description
1 polymer ?
#
loop_
_entity_poly.entity_id
_entity_poly.type
_entity_poly.pdbx_seq_one_letter_code
_entity_poly.pdbx_strand_id
1 'polypeptide(L)'
;MMKKEIKWTLWIYLCLSLAVCQVQAAQDDKPKSGGVNRISVKKEIQGEVTGKTYESISICFARDKESGAEQEIMIPIDEKSIKLVNKQELDEIKIGDVISIEYDEITEDTDEGKFVKRKGEIIHFIRPATSVPESDVLQSGP
;
A
#
# COMPACT_ATOMS: atom_id res chain seq x y z
N MET A 1 73.84 -40.29 17.42
CA MET A 1 73.08 -40.45 16.16
C MET A 1 71.60 -40.20 16.49
N MET A 2 70.92 -39.45 15.61
CA MET A 2 69.89 -38.44 15.89
C MET A 2 68.68 -38.86 16.77
N LYS A 3 68.55 -38.16 17.90
CA LYS A 3 67.31 -37.93 18.68
C LYS A 3 67.01 -36.44 18.63
N LYS A 4 65.94 -36.04 17.93
CA LYS A 4 65.20 -34.76 17.98
C LYS A 4 64.19 -34.81 16.81
N GLU A 5 63.14 -34.00 16.82
CA GLU A 5 62.05 -33.96 15.83
C GLU A 5 60.76 -34.78 16.11
N ILE A 6 60.42 -35.07 17.37
CA ILE A 6 59.08 -35.66 17.72
C ILE A 6 58.27 -34.77 18.69
N LYS A 7 58.80 -33.61 19.12
CA LYS A 7 58.12 -32.75 20.11
C LYS A 7 57.26 -31.63 19.52
N TRP A 8 57.37 -31.34 18.23
CA TRP A 8 56.64 -30.23 17.59
C TRP A 8 55.36 -30.65 16.87
N THR A 9 55.25 -31.89 16.41
CA THR A 9 54.07 -32.39 15.70
C THR A 9 52.90 -32.71 16.64
N LEU A 10 53.16 -32.97 17.93
CA LEU A 10 52.12 -33.26 18.92
C LEU A 10 51.38 -32.00 19.42
N TRP A 11 51.99 -30.81 19.32
CA TRP A 11 51.37 -29.55 19.73
C TRP A 11 50.39 -28.99 18.69
N ILE A 12 50.60 -29.30 17.40
CA ILE A 12 49.73 -28.85 16.31
C ILE A 12 48.39 -29.61 16.33
N TYR A 13 48.40 -30.89 16.68
CA TYR A 13 47.17 -31.70 16.76
C TYR A 13 46.29 -31.35 17.98
N LEU A 14 46.88 -30.83 19.06
CA LEU A 14 46.14 -30.41 20.25
C LEU A 14 45.38 -29.09 20.03
N CYS A 15 45.88 -28.21 19.15
CA CYS A 15 45.17 -26.98 18.79
C CYS A 15 44.05 -27.19 17.76
N LEU A 16 44.14 -28.22 16.91
CA LEU A 16 43.12 -28.49 15.90
C LEU A 16 41.85 -29.13 16.46
N SER A 17 41.90 -29.82 17.60
CA SER A 17 40.74 -30.49 18.20
C SER A 17 39.84 -29.56 19.03
N LEU A 18 40.33 -28.39 19.44
CA LEU A 18 39.54 -27.39 20.17
C LEU A 18 38.75 -26.44 19.27
N ALA A 19 39.01 -26.42 17.96
CA ALA A 19 38.29 -25.58 17.01
C ALA A 19 37.00 -26.23 16.45
N VAL A 20 36.76 -27.52 16.68
CA VAL A 20 35.64 -28.26 16.05
C VAL A 20 34.38 -28.31 16.94
N CYS A 21 34.45 -27.91 18.21
CA CYS A 21 33.33 -28.07 19.15
C CYS A 21 32.44 -26.83 19.37
N GLN A 22 32.62 -25.75 18.59
CA GLN A 22 31.87 -24.50 18.78
C GLN A 22 30.84 -24.20 17.66
N VAL A 23 30.62 -25.13 16.71
CA VAL A 23 29.73 -24.90 15.54
C VAL A 23 28.35 -25.54 15.69
N GLN A 24 27.96 -26.04 16.87
CA GLN A 24 26.65 -26.68 17.07
C GLN A 24 25.72 -26.00 18.08
N ALA A 25 25.97 -24.74 18.44
CA ALA A 25 25.08 -23.96 19.31
C ALA A 25 24.53 -22.69 18.63
N ALA A 26 24.37 -22.70 17.30
CA ALA A 26 23.87 -21.56 16.55
C ALA A 26 22.91 -21.98 15.41
N GLN A 27 22.05 -22.97 15.65
CA GLN A 27 20.96 -23.30 14.72
C GLN A 27 19.75 -23.80 15.49
N ASP A 28 19.14 -22.96 16.33
CA ASP A 28 17.70 -23.12 16.62
C ASP A 28 17.02 -21.86 17.20
N ASP A 29 17.52 -20.67 16.85
CA ASP A 29 16.68 -19.47 16.87
C ASP A 29 16.09 -19.27 15.47
N LYS A 30 15.21 -20.18 15.05
CA LYS A 30 14.13 -19.73 14.19
C LYS A 30 13.21 -18.91 15.10
N PRO A 31 13.09 -17.59 14.91
CA PRO A 31 11.99 -16.90 15.54
C PRO A 31 10.74 -17.64 15.06
N LYS A 32 9.94 -18.17 15.99
CA LYS A 32 8.52 -18.38 15.73
C LYS A 32 7.95 -16.98 15.50
N SER A 33 8.19 -16.45 14.30
CA SER A 33 7.42 -15.34 13.78
C SER A 33 6.01 -15.91 13.70
N GLY A 34 5.16 -15.51 14.64
CA GLY A 34 3.71 -15.46 14.41
C GLY A 34 3.55 -14.51 13.23
N GLY A 35 3.76 -15.07 12.04
CA GLY A 35 4.10 -14.32 10.85
C GLY A 35 2.81 -13.77 10.27
N VAL A 36 2.48 -12.53 10.64
CA VAL A 36 1.48 -11.75 9.92
C VAL A 36 1.95 -11.68 8.46
N ASN A 37 1.25 -12.39 7.57
CA ASN A 37 1.54 -12.34 6.15
C ASN A 37 0.94 -11.03 5.62
N ARG A 38 1.80 -10.03 5.39
CA ARG A 38 1.40 -8.72 4.92
C ARG A 38 1.76 -8.57 3.45
N ILE A 39 0.75 -8.40 2.60
CA ILE A 39 0.90 -8.17 1.16
C ILE A 39 0.42 -6.75 0.85
N SER A 40 1.25 -5.93 0.22
CA SER A 40 0.86 -4.61 -0.30
C SER A 40 0.83 -4.64 -1.82
N VAL A 41 -0.29 -4.25 -2.43
CA VAL A 41 -0.47 -4.19 -3.89
C VAL A 41 -0.89 -2.78 -4.28
N LYS A 42 -0.15 -2.18 -5.23
CA LYS A 42 -0.55 -0.92 -5.86
C LYS A 42 -1.68 -1.16 -6.84
N LYS A 43 -2.76 -0.38 -6.70
CA LYS A 43 -3.94 -0.40 -7.57
C LYS A 43 -4.25 1.03 -8.00
N GLU A 44 -4.91 1.12 -9.14
CA GLU A 44 -5.41 2.38 -9.69
C GLU A 44 -6.91 2.27 -9.88
N ILE A 45 -7.65 3.33 -9.58
CA ILE A 45 -9.09 3.40 -9.82
C ILE A 45 -9.50 4.79 -10.29
N GLN A 46 -10.32 4.84 -11.32
CA GLN A 46 -10.84 6.07 -11.90
C GLN A 46 -12.33 6.18 -11.65
N GLY A 47 -12.80 7.39 -11.32
CA GLY A 47 -14.20 7.63 -11.06
C GLY A 47 -14.54 9.12 -10.91
N GLU A 48 -15.83 9.37 -10.74
CA GLU A 48 -16.38 10.69 -10.42
C GLU A 48 -16.35 10.90 -8.91
N VAL A 49 -15.86 12.06 -8.44
CA VAL A 49 -15.80 12.41 -7.02
C VAL A 49 -17.20 12.61 -6.48
N THR A 50 -17.62 11.74 -5.55
CA THR A 50 -18.91 11.81 -4.85
C THR A 50 -18.78 12.51 -3.50
N GLY A 51 -17.60 12.46 -2.88
CA GLY A 51 -17.33 13.08 -1.59
C GLY A 51 -15.84 13.33 -1.36
N LYS A 52 -15.51 14.35 -0.57
CA LYS A 52 -14.13 14.71 -0.24
C LYS A 52 -14.05 15.28 1.17
N THR A 53 -13.09 14.78 1.95
CA THR A 53 -12.65 15.35 3.23
C THR A 53 -11.12 15.46 3.23
N TYR A 54 -10.54 16.00 4.31
CA TYR A 54 -9.08 16.03 4.46
C TYR A 54 -8.45 14.64 4.70
N GLU A 55 -9.27 13.65 5.07
CA GLU A 55 -8.82 12.30 5.45
C GLU A 55 -9.21 11.23 4.41
N SER A 56 -10.11 11.57 3.48
CA SER A 56 -10.64 10.60 2.53
C SER A 56 -11.20 11.26 1.29
N ILE A 57 -11.21 10.51 0.19
CA ILE A 57 -11.92 10.87 -1.03
C ILE A 57 -12.77 9.67 -1.46
N SER A 58 -14.01 9.96 -1.84
CA SER A 58 -14.93 8.96 -2.37
C SER A 58 -15.16 9.18 -3.85
N ILE A 59 -15.13 8.10 -4.61
CA ILE A 59 -15.40 8.12 -6.04
C ILE A 59 -16.41 7.05 -6.44
N CYS A 60 -17.32 7.40 -7.35
CA CYS A 60 -18.16 6.46 -8.07
C CYS A 60 -17.40 5.99 -9.32
N PHE A 61 -17.07 4.70 -9.38
CA PHE A 61 -16.24 4.12 -10.45
C PHE A 61 -17.04 3.28 -11.45
N ALA A 62 -18.27 2.88 -11.09
CA ALA A 62 -19.17 2.20 -12.01
C ALA A 62 -20.63 2.55 -11.71
N ARG A 63 -21.43 2.72 -12.76
CA ARG A 63 -22.88 2.90 -12.67
C ARG A 63 -23.56 1.92 -13.62
N ASP A 64 -24.44 1.10 -13.07
CA ASP A 64 -25.29 0.20 -13.83
C ASP A 64 -26.44 0.99 -14.46
N LYS A 65 -26.59 0.90 -15.79
CA LYS A 65 -27.57 1.70 -16.53
C LYS A 65 -29.00 1.17 -16.43
N GLU A 66 -29.18 -0.11 -16.09
CA GLU A 66 -30.49 -0.75 -16.04
C GLU A 66 -31.13 -0.59 -14.66
N SER A 67 -30.33 -0.80 -13.61
CA SER A 67 -30.76 -0.71 -12.21
C SER A 67 -30.55 0.67 -11.59
N GLY A 68 -29.68 1.50 -12.18
CA GLY A 68 -29.23 2.76 -11.57
C GLY A 68 -28.29 2.55 -10.39
N ALA A 69 -27.85 1.31 -10.12
CA ALA A 69 -26.95 1.02 -9.01
C ALA A 69 -25.57 1.64 -9.23
N GLU A 70 -25.04 2.27 -8.20
CA GLU A 70 -23.72 2.89 -8.21
C GLU A 70 -22.75 2.09 -7.36
N GLN A 71 -21.53 1.91 -7.88
CA GLN A 71 -20.42 1.34 -7.15
C GLN A 71 -19.47 2.46 -6.77
N GLU A 72 -19.40 2.68 -5.45
CA GLU A 72 -18.58 3.72 -4.84
C GLU A 72 -17.46 3.09 -4.03
N ILE A 73 -16.32 3.78 -4.00
CA ILE A 73 -15.19 3.44 -3.13
C ILE A 73 -14.72 4.69 -2.40
N MET A 74 -14.54 4.55 -1.08
CA MET A 74 -13.88 5.55 -0.25
C MET A 74 -12.42 5.14 -0.05
N ILE A 75 -11.50 6.02 -0.41
CA ILE A 75 -10.06 5.84 -0.24
C ILE A 75 -9.56 6.82 0.83
N PRO A 76 -9.03 6.33 1.96
CA PRO A 76 -8.34 7.17 2.92
C PRO A 76 -7.10 7.81 2.29
N ILE A 77 -6.90 9.10 2.55
CA ILE A 77 -5.76 9.88 2.08
C ILE A 77 -5.14 10.63 3.26
N ASP A 78 -3.90 11.04 3.08
CA ASP A 78 -3.22 11.94 4.01
C ASP A 78 -2.78 13.16 3.20
N GLU A 79 -3.43 14.29 3.45
CA GLU A 79 -3.19 15.56 2.77
C GLU A 79 -1.71 15.97 2.74
N LYS A 80 -0.93 15.58 3.76
CA LYS A 80 0.49 15.93 3.85
C LYS A 80 1.40 15.08 2.97
N SER A 81 0.95 13.88 2.58
CA SER A 81 1.76 12.92 1.82
C SER A 81 1.20 12.58 0.44
N ILE A 82 -0.07 12.91 0.18
CA ILE A 82 -0.71 12.68 -1.12
C ILE A 82 -0.05 13.54 -2.20
N LYS A 83 0.26 12.93 -3.33
CA LYS A 83 0.75 13.64 -4.50
C LYS A 83 -0.40 14.00 -5.42
N LEU A 84 -0.50 15.26 -5.81
CA LEU A 84 -1.48 15.73 -6.78
C LEU A 84 -0.81 15.92 -8.16
N VAL A 85 -1.46 15.43 -9.20
CA VAL A 85 -1.03 15.58 -10.59
C VAL A 85 -2.10 16.40 -11.33
N ASN A 86 -1.66 17.43 -12.05
CA ASN A 86 -2.48 18.42 -12.75
C ASN A 86 -3.31 19.36 -11.86
N LYS A 87 -3.08 19.33 -10.54
CA LYS A 87 -3.66 20.22 -9.53
C LYS A 87 -2.60 20.56 -8.49
N GLN A 88 -2.72 21.73 -7.86
CA GLN A 88 -1.78 22.17 -6.82
C GLN A 88 -2.24 21.78 -5.42
N GLU A 89 -3.56 21.82 -5.18
CA GLU A 89 -4.14 21.61 -3.86
C GLU A 89 -5.35 20.68 -3.93
N LEU A 90 -5.60 19.96 -2.83
CA LEU A 90 -6.70 19.01 -2.75
C LEU A 90 -8.07 19.73 -2.83
N ASP A 91 -8.13 21.00 -2.42
CA ASP A 91 -9.33 21.84 -2.48
C ASP A 91 -9.71 22.28 -3.91
N GLU A 92 -8.81 22.12 -4.87
CA GLU A 92 -9.13 22.34 -6.29
C GLU A 92 -9.92 21.17 -6.92
N ILE A 93 -10.04 20.04 -6.21
CA ILE A 93 -10.87 18.89 -6.60
C ILE A 93 -12.24 19.05 -5.98
N LYS A 94 -13.27 19.09 -6.82
CA LYS A 94 -14.66 19.30 -6.42
C LYS A 94 -15.49 18.04 -6.63
N ILE A 95 -16.64 17.99 -5.96
CA ILE A 95 -17.66 16.96 -6.21
C ILE A 95 -18.09 17.06 -7.68
N GLY A 96 -18.15 15.92 -8.35
CA GLY A 96 -18.44 15.78 -9.78
C GLY A 96 -17.21 15.75 -10.69
N ASP A 97 -16.02 16.13 -10.20
CA ASP A 97 -14.79 16.01 -10.98
C ASP A 97 -14.44 14.53 -11.24
N VAL A 98 -13.78 14.25 -12.35
CA VAL A 98 -13.28 12.90 -12.65
C VAL A 98 -11.79 12.85 -12.37
N ILE A 99 -11.39 11.88 -11.53
CA ILE A 99 -10.02 11.68 -11.10
C ILE A 99 -9.62 10.20 -11.20
N SER A 100 -8.32 9.93 -11.27
CA SER A 100 -7.75 8.60 -11.01
C SER A 100 -6.96 8.63 -9.71
N ILE A 101 -7.10 7.59 -8.89
CA ILE A 101 -6.42 7.45 -7.60
C ILE A 101 -5.57 6.19 -7.65
N GLU A 102 -4.26 6.37 -7.44
CA GLU A 102 -3.35 5.28 -7.11
C GLU A 102 -3.37 5.06 -5.59
N TYR A 103 -3.59 3.82 -5.17
CA TYR A 103 -3.65 3.45 -3.76
C TYR A 103 -2.97 2.11 -3.49
N ASP A 104 -2.39 1.99 -2.30
CA ASP A 104 -1.91 0.73 -1.77
C ASP A 104 -3.08 -0.02 -1.12
N GLU A 105 -3.33 -1.25 -1.56
CA GLU A 105 -4.16 -2.21 -0.84
C GLU A 105 -3.27 -3.14 -0.02
N ILE A 106 -3.31 -2.97 1.29
CA ILE A 106 -2.56 -3.75 2.25
C ILE A 106 -3.49 -4.82 2.82
N THR A 107 -3.17 -6.07 2.54
CA THR A 107 -3.83 -7.24 3.12
C THR A 107 -2.94 -7.79 4.22
N GLU A 108 -3.49 -7.90 5.43
CA GLU A 108 -2.83 -8.51 6.59
C GLU A 108 -3.62 -9.77 6.97
N ASP A 109 -3.02 -10.95 6.77
CA ASP A 109 -3.54 -12.21 7.30
C ASP A 109 -3.02 -12.39 8.73
N THR A 110 -3.95 -12.43 9.68
CA THR A 110 -3.67 -12.64 11.11
C THR A 110 -4.40 -13.87 11.62
N ASP A 111 -4.06 -14.34 12.82
CA ASP A 111 -4.78 -15.45 13.46
C ASP A 111 -6.28 -15.14 13.70
N GLU A 112 -6.66 -13.85 13.74
CA GLU A 112 -8.03 -13.37 13.92
C GLU A 112 -8.81 -13.23 12.59
N GLY A 113 -8.11 -13.34 11.45
CA GLY A 113 -8.69 -13.24 10.12
C GLY A 113 -7.93 -12.30 9.18
N LYS A 114 -8.56 -12.04 8.04
CA LYS A 114 -8.01 -11.23 6.96
C LYS A 114 -8.47 -9.78 7.07
N PHE A 115 -7.54 -8.86 7.23
CA PHE A 115 -7.79 -7.43 7.25
C PHE A 115 -7.31 -6.77 5.96
N VAL A 116 -8.13 -5.90 5.38
CA VAL A 116 -7.79 -5.13 4.18
C VAL A 116 -7.82 -3.64 4.53
N LYS A 117 -6.69 -2.97 4.31
CA LYS A 117 -6.53 -1.52 4.47
C LYS A 117 -6.19 -0.91 3.12
N ARG A 118 -6.68 0.30 2.87
CA ARG A 118 -6.37 1.07 1.66
C ARG A 118 -5.76 2.42 2.04
N LYS A 119 -4.78 2.88 1.28
CA LYS A 119 -4.20 4.21 1.43
C LYS A 119 -3.90 4.82 0.06
N GLY A 120 -4.52 5.96 -0.24
CA GLY A 120 -4.23 6.71 -1.46
C GLY A 120 -2.85 7.36 -1.40
N GLU A 121 -2.15 7.35 -2.53
CA GLU A 121 -0.82 7.93 -2.69
C GLU A 121 -0.77 9.04 -3.74
N ILE A 122 -1.43 8.85 -4.88
CA ILE A 122 -1.40 9.80 -6.00
C ILE A 122 -2.82 10.02 -6.50
N ILE A 123 -3.19 11.29 -6.69
CA ILE A 123 -4.44 11.68 -7.34
C ILE A 123 -4.11 12.39 -8.65
N HIS A 124 -4.60 11.83 -9.75
CA HIS A 124 -4.52 12.43 -11.08
C HIS A 124 -5.85 13.09 -11.42
N PHE A 125 -5.84 14.41 -11.60
CA PHE A 125 -7.01 15.11 -12.12
C PHE A 125 -7.13 14.87 -13.62
N ILE A 126 -8.31 14.39 -14.05
CA ILE A 126 -8.58 14.04 -15.45
C ILE A 126 -9.43 15.12 -16.12
N ARG A 127 -10.60 15.43 -15.56
CA ARG A 127 -11.51 16.45 -16.12
C ARG A 127 -12.46 17.02 -15.07
N PRO A 128 -12.92 18.27 -15.25
CA PRO A 128 -13.88 18.87 -14.35
C PRO A 128 -15.26 18.22 -14.48
N ALA A 129 -16.11 18.44 -13.47
CA ALA A 129 -17.53 18.10 -13.52
C ALA A 129 -18.19 18.62 -14.80
N THR A 130 -18.99 17.77 -15.45
CA THR A 130 -19.74 18.18 -16.63
C THR A 130 -20.95 19.00 -16.17
N SER A 131 -20.86 20.32 -16.23
CA SER A 131 -22.01 21.19 -16.02
C SER A 131 -23.06 20.90 -17.09
N VAL A 132 -24.19 20.30 -16.72
CA VAL A 132 -25.38 20.34 -17.58
C VAL A 132 -25.85 21.80 -17.52
N PRO A 133 -25.86 22.55 -18.63
CA PRO A 133 -26.39 23.90 -18.61
C PRO A 133 -27.86 23.82 -18.19
N GLU A 134 -28.18 24.48 -17.09
CA GLU A 134 -29.55 24.71 -16.66
C GLU A 134 -30.23 25.44 -17.83
N SER A 135 -31.11 24.74 -18.55
CA SER A 135 -31.83 25.34 -19.66
C SER A 135 -32.64 26.50 -19.09
N ASP A 136 -32.30 27.72 -19.50
CA ASP A 136 -33.07 28.94 -19.22
C ASP A 136 -34.56 28.63 -19.41
N VAL A 137 -35.25 28.42 -18.30
CA VAL A 137 -36.71 28.36 -18.29
C VAL A 137 -37.14 29.78 -18.58
N LEU A 138 -37.32 30.06 -19.87
CA LEU A 138 -37.92 31.30 -20.37
C LEU A 138 -39.18 31.52 -19.53
N GLN A 139 -39.12 32.50 -18.62
CA GLN A 139 -40.28 33.10 -18.01
C GLN A 139 -41.11 33.73 -19.13
N SER A 140 -41.93 32.91 -19.77
CA SER A 140 -43.04 33.37 -20.58
C SER A 140 -44.14 33.73 -19.59
N GLY A 141 -44.22 35.03 -19.31
CA GLY A 141 -45.28 35.62 -18.49
C GLY A 141 -46.68 35.35 -19.04
N PRO A 142 -47.68 35.60 -18.21
CA PRO A 142 -48.61 36.70 -18.51
C PRO A 142 -48.51 37.87 -17.53
#